data_AF-A0A0C3F0T5-F1
#
_entry.id   AF-A0A0C3F0T5-F1
#
_cell.length_a   1.000
_cell.length_b   1.000
_cell.length_c   1.000
_cell.angle_alpha   90.00
_cell.angle_beta   90.00
_cell.angle_gamma   90.00
#
_symmetry.space_group_name_H-M   'P 1'
#
loop_
_entity.id
_entity.type
_entity.pdbx_description
1 polymer ?
#
loop_
_entity_poly.entity_id
_entity_poly.type
_entity_poly.pdbx_seq_one_letter_code
_entity_poly.pdbx_strand_id
1 'polypeptide(L)'
;QLDDIKTTTEFIRALKTASLDDEAMRLDSECLKRLRTPPQESIDISSPDLRLALDIYLAVGNASQETYNAVRTAILRCYPESELFSYDQIKSRVTQMSGVTSLIHDMCINGCLAFTGPFAGLEACLTCGEPRYEQITFANSDGRIKKARQVFHTMPIGPQLQALWHHPESAARARYLDAR
;
A
#
# COMPACT_ATOMS: atom_id res chain seq x y z
N GLN A 1 -13.41 -29.13 -13.88
CA GLN A 1 -12.21 -29.77 -14.46
C GLN A 1 -11.69 -29.02 -15.68
N LEU A 2 -12.41 -28.93 -16.81
CA LEU A 2 -11.92 -28.17 -17.98
C LEU A 2 -11.75 -26.67 -17.70
N ASP A 3 -12.69 -26.05 -16.99
CA ASP A 3 -12.64 -24.60 -16.71
C ASP A 3 -11.58 -24.24 -15.66
N ASP A 4 -11.29 -25.14 -14.72
CA ASP A 4 -10.19 -24.97 -13.76
C ASP A 4 -8.83 -24.97 -14.47
N ILE A 5 -8.66 -25.83 -15.48
CA ILE A 5 -7.44 -25.92 -16.29
C ILE A 5 -7.27 -24.65 -17.13
N LYS A 6 -8.35 -24.14 -17.75
CA LYS A 6 -8.32 -22.88 -18.50
C LYS A 6 -7.91 -21.72 -17.61
N THR A 7 -8.58 -21.57 -16.46
CA THR A 7 -8.29 -20.55 -15.45
C THR A 7 -6.82 -20.60 -15.01
N THR A 8 -6.34 -21.80 -14.66
CA THR A 8 -4.92 -22.00 -14.28
C THR A 8 -3.97 -21.57 -15.40
N THR A 9 -4.29 -21.91 -16.65
CA THR A 9 -3.48 -21.55 -17.82
C THR A 9 -3.45 -20.03 -18.05
N GLU A 10 -4.58 -19.35 -17.84
CA GLU A 10 -4.67 -17.89 -17.93
C GLU A 10 -3.80 -17.20 -16.86
N PHE A 11 -3.83 -17.69 -15.61
CA PHE A 11 -2.93 -17.20 -14.56
C PHE A 11 -1.45 -17.44 -14.91
N ILE A 12 -1.09 -18.62 -15.43
CA ILE A 12 0.29 -18.90 -15.87
C ILE A 12 0.73 -17.90 -16.95
N ARG A 13 -0.14 -17.59 -17.92
CA ARG A 13 0.17 -16.59 -18.96
C ARG A 13 0.36 -15.20 -18.35
N ALA A 14 -0.54 -14.78 -17.47
CA ALA A 14 -0.46 -13.49 -16.79
C ALA A 14 0.86 -13.35 -15.99
N LEU A 15 1.25 -14.40 -15.25
CA LEU A 15 2.50 -14.40 -14.49
C LEU A 15 3.75 -14.35 -15.39
N LYS A 16 3.73 -15.01 -16.55
CA LYS A 16 4.85 -14.97 -17.51
C LYS A 16 5.06 -13.60 -18.14
N THR A 17 4.01 -12.80 -18.26
CA THR A 17 4.06 -11.44 -18.81
C THR A 17 4.00 -10.36 -17.73
N ALA A 18 4.05 -10.74 -16.45
CA ALA A 18 3.94 -9.81 -15.34
C ALA A 18 5.09 -8.78 -15.38
N SER A 19 4.72 -7.51 -15.23
CA SER A 19 5.64 -6.38 -15.26
C SER A 19 5.24 -5.37 -14.18
N LEU A 20 6.17 -4.52 -13.77
CA LEU A 20 5.89 -3.37 -12.91
C LEU A 20 4.97 -2.34 -13.59
N ASP A 21 4.89 -2.35 -14.92
CA ASP A 21 4.00 -1.49 -15.72
C ASP A 21 2.56 -2.01 -15.82
N ASP A 22 2.27 -3.19 -15.27
CA ASP A 22 0.93 -3.74 -15.33
C ASP A 22 -0.03 -2.89 -14.49
N GLU A 23 -1.04 -2.29 -15.13
CA GLU A 23 -2.09 -1.52 -14.47
C GLU A 23 -2.80 -2.33 -13.36
N ALA A 24 -2.84 -3.66 -13.50
CA ALA A 24 -3.40 -4.55 -12.49
C ALA A 24 -2.63 -4.52 -11.17
N MET A 25 -1.35 -4.13 -11.16
CA MET A 25 -0.56 -3.99 -9.92
C MET A 25 -1.02 -2.81 -9.06
N ARG A 26 -1.71 -1.81 -9.65
CA ARG A 26 -2.18 -0.61 -8.96
C ARG A 26 -1.09 0.09 -8.12
N LEU A 27 0.16 0.05 -8.59
CA LEU A 27 1.27 0.74 -7.97
C LEU A 27 1.08 2.25 -8.13
N ASP A 28 1.31 3.01 -7.05
CA ASP A 28 1.36 4.45 -7.15
C ASP A 28 2.56 4.89 -8.02
N SER A 29 2.40 5.99 -8.75
CA SER A 29 3.41 6.46 -9.71
C SER A 29 4.75 6.79 -9.06
N GLU A 30 4.72 7.25 -7.81
CA GLU A 30 5.91 7.57 -7.03
C GLU A 30 6.67 6.30 -6.61
N CYS A 31 5.97 5.28 -6.13
CA CYS A 31 6.50 3.97 -5.81
C CYS A 31 7.08 3.28 -7.05
N LEU A 32 6.39 3.33 -8.19
CA LEU A 32 6.91 2.79 -9.45
C LEU A 32 8.22 3.49 -9.87
N LYS A 33 8.27 4.82 -9.75
CA LYS A 33 9.48 5.60 -10.01
C LYS A 33 10.63 5.19 -9.09
N ARG A 34 10.36 5.03 -7.79
CA ARG A 34 11.35 4.58 -6.80
C ARG A 34 11.83 3.16 -7.08
N LEU A 35 10.92 2.25 -7.42
CA LEU A 35 11.25 0.87 -7.79
C LEU A 35 12.26 0.80 -8.95
N ARG A 36 12.12 1.70 -9.93
CA ARG A 36 13.02 1.81 -11.09
C ARG A 36 14.30 2.57 -10.80
N THR A 37 14.23 3.60 -9.99
CA THR A 37 15.35 4.47 -9.65
C THR A 37 15.37 4.66 -8.14
N PRO A 38 16.00 3.71 -7.40
CA PRO A 38 16.06 3.78 -5.95
C PRO A 38 16.76 5.06 -5.50
N PRO A 39 16.20 5.79 -4.53
CA PRO A 39 16.89 6.93 -3.91
C PRO A 39 18.27 6.52 -3.40
N GLN A 40 19.27 7.39 -3.55
CA GLN A 40 20.65 7.12 -3.11
C GLN A 40 21.05 7.94 -1.87
N GLU A 41 20.30 8.99 -1.57
CA GLU A 41 20.58 9.91 -0.45
C GLU A 41 19.98 9.37 0.83
N SER A 42 20.74 9.29 1.93
CA SER A 42 20.20 8.86 3.23
C SER A 42 19.02 9.73 3.67
N ILE A 43 18.01 9.11 4.28
CA ILE A 43 16.92 9.86 4.91
C ILE A 43 17.48 10.67 6.09
N ASP A 44 17.37 11.99 6.00
CA ASP A 44 17.69 12.88 7.10
C ASP A 44 16.48 13.08 8.02
N ILE A 45 16.63 12.68 9.28
CA ILE A 45 15.62 12.83 10.35
C ILE A 45 16.08 13.90 11.36
N SER A 46 17.07 14.72 11.02
CA SER A 46 17.61 15.76 11.91
C SER A 46 16.65 16.92 12.17
N SER A 47 15.68 17.14 11.27
CA SER A 47 14.66 18.19 11.43
C SER A 47 13.84 17.97 12.71
N PRO A 48 13.81 18.94 13.64
CA PRO A 48 13.03 18.83 14.87
C PRO A 48 11.53 18.64 14.61
N ASP A 49 10.96 19.35 13.63
CA ASP A 49 9.55 19.25 13.27
C ASP A 49 9.21 17.89 12.65
N LEU A 50 10.12 17.33 11.84
CA LEU A 50 9.96 15.97 11.32
C LEU A 50 10.01 14.94 12.45
N ARG A 51 10.96 15.10 13.37
CA ARG A 51 11.09 14.20 14.51
C ARG A 51 9.85 14.23 15.39
N LEU A 52 9.36 15.43 15.71
CA LEU A 52 8.14 15.61 16.48
C LEU A 52 6.92 14.98 15.78
N ALA A 53 6.77 15.21 14.47
CA ALA A 53 5.69 14.62 13.69
C ALA A 53 5.76 13.09 13.67
N LEU A 54 6.95 12.50 13.52
CA LEU A 54 7.15 11.05 13.59
C LEU A 54 6.79 10.49 14.97
N ASP A 55 7.25 11.14 16.05
CA ASP A 55 6.98 10.70 17.42
C ASP A 55 5.47 10.75 17.71
N ILE A 56 4.76 11.80 17.26
CA ILE A 56 3.30 11.89 17.36
C ILE A 56 2.63 10.80 16.52
N TYR A 57 3.04 10.63 15.27
CA TYR A 57 2.44 9.64 14.36
C TYR A 57 2.55 8.22 14.94
N LEU A 58 3.72 7.87 15.48
CA LEU A 58 3.96 6.57 16.12
C LEU A 58 3.19 6.42 17.44
N ALA A 59 3.10 7.48 18.24
CA ALA A 59 2.36 7.47 19.51
C ALA A 59 0.85 7.35 19.32
N VAL A 60 0.30 7.99 18.27
CA VAL A 60 -1.12 7.91 17.91
C VAL A 60 -1.45 6.50 17.40
N GLY A 61 -0.51 5.81 16.73
CA GLY A 61 -0.61 4.39 16.41
C GLY A 61 -1.86 4.05 15.59
N ASN A 62 -2.77 3.27 16.19
CA ASN A 62 -4.05 2.85 15.59
C ASN A 62 -5.20 3.85 15.78
N ALA A 63 -4.96 4.98 16.47
CA ALA A 63 -5.98 6.00 16.60
C ALA A 63 -6.22 6.69 15.24
N SER A 64 -7.35 7.37 15.14
CA SER A 64 -7.83 7.89 13.87
C SER A 64 -6.99 9.09 13.38
N GLN A 65 -7.05 9.39 12.07
CA GLN A 65 -6.39 10.57 11.49
C GLN A 65 -6.80 11.87 12.20
N GLU A 66 -8.04 11.94 12.69
CA GLU A 66 -8.56 13.06 13.47
C GLU A 66 -7.78 13.25 14.79
N THR A 67 -7.30 12.17 15.41
CA THR A 67 -6.50 12.24 16.64
C THR A 67 -5.17 12.92 16.37
N TYR A 68 -4.47 12.54 15.30
CA TYR A 68 -3.23 13.22 14.88
C TYR A 68 -3.48 14.70 14.58
N ASN A 69 -4.56 15.01 13.85
CA ASN A 69 -4.90 16.38 13.49
C ASN A 69 -5.23 17.25 14.72
N ALA A 70 -5.89 16.68 15.74
CA ALA A 70 -6.18 17.37 16.99
C ALA A 70 -4.89 17.70 17.76
N VAL A 71 -3.96 16.74 17.87
CA VAL A 71 -2.64 16.95 18.50
C VAL A 71 -1.85 18.03 17.75
N ARG A 72 -1.77 17.92 16.42
CA ARG A 72 -1.12 18.92 15.57
C ARG A 72 -1.69 20.31 15.80
N THR A 73 -3.02 20.44 15.85
CA THR A 73 -3.70 21.72 16.09
C THR A 73 -3.37 22.30 17.46
N ALA A 74 -3.34 21.45 18.50
CA ALA A 74 -2.98 21.87 19.85
C ALA A 74 -1.54 22.38 19.94
N ILE A 75 -0.59 21.73 19.24
CA ILE A 75 0.81 22.14 19.22
C ILE A 75 0.98 23.45 18.46
N LEU A 76 0.40 23.58 17.27
CA LEU A 76 0.49 24.82 16.47
C LEU A 76 -0.13 26.03 17.17
N ARG A 77 -1.09 25.83 18.08
CA ARG A 77 -1.63 26.90 18.92
C ARG A 77 -0.58 27.47 19.90
N CYS A 78 0.33 26.63 20.40
CA CYS A 78 1.39 27.03 21.31
C CYS A 78 2.68 27.43 20.57
N TYR A 79 2.93 26.85 19.40
CA TYR A 79 4.12 27.05 18.59
C TYR A 79 3.74 27.29 17.11
N PRO A 80 3.26 28.50 16.77
CA PRO A 80 2.75 28.80 15.41
C PRO A 80 3.80 28.72 14.31
N GLU A 81 5.08 28.93 14.66
CA GLU A 81 6.22 28.90 13.72
C GLU A 81 6.68 27.48 13.36
N SER A 82 6.16 26.44 14.02
CA SER A 82 6.56 25.05 13.74
C SER A 82 5.92 24.56 12.45
N GLU A 83 6.72 23.95 11.57
CA GLU A 83 6.26 23.41 10.29
C GLU A 83 5.77 21.96 10.43
N LEU A 84 4.83 21.72 11.35
CA LEU A 84 4.31 20.38 11.58
C LEU A 84 3.55 19.82 10.38
N PHE A 85 4.02 18.66 9.92
CA PHE A 85 3.44 17.88 8.83
C PHE A 85 1.98 17.50 9.09
N SER A 86 1.14 17.57 8.05
CA SER A 86 -0.18 16.95 8.06
C SER A 86 -0.07 15.42 8.19
N TYR A 87 -1.18 14.76 8.56
CA TYR A 87 -1.22 13.30 8.64
C TYR A 87 -0.78 12.63 7.33
N ASP A 88 -1.26 13.13 6.19
CA ASP A 88 -0.92 12.56 4.88
C ASP A 88 0.55 12.78 4.53
N GLN A 89 1.12 13.94 4.88
CA GLN A 89 2.53 14.23 4.66
C GLN A 89 3.42 13.31 5.49
N ILE A 90 3.14 13.14 6.79
CA ILE A 90 3.96 12.27 7.64
C ILE A 90 3.78 10.79 7.27
N LYS A 91 2.56 10.36 6.92
CA LYS A 91 2.28 9.01 6.44
C LYS A 91 3.01 8.70 5.12
N SER A 92 3.06 9.67 4.20
CA SER A 92 3.84 9.53 2.96
C SER A 92 5.32 9.38 3.27
N ARG A 93 5.89 10.22 4.14
CA ARG A 93 7.28 10.10 4.57
C ARG A 93 7.58 8.76 5.24
N VAL A 94 6.72 8.28 6.15
CA VAL A 94 6.88 6.95 6.77
C VAL A 94 6.85 5.83 5.72
N THR A 95 5.94 5.91 4.75
CA THR A 95 5.87 4.97 3.60
C THR A 95 7.15 5.01 2.77
N GLN A 96 7.69 6.20 2.51
CA GLN A 96 8.96 6.37 1.79
C GLN A 96 10.13 5.75 2.58
N MET A 97 10.22 6.06 3.87
CA MET A 97 11.30 5.61 4.76
C MET A 97 11.31 4.10 4.97
N SER A 98 10.14 3.50 5.16
CA SER A 98 10.01 2.07 5.45
C SER A 98 9.89 1.21 4.19
N GLY A 99 9.48 1.79 3.07
CA GLY A 99 9.07 1.05 1.89
C GLY A 99 7.77 0.24 2.08
N VAL A 100 7.07 0.39 3.21
CA VAL A 100 5.81 -0.32 3.47
C VAL A 100 4.68 0.43 2.79
N THR A 101 4.36 0.01 1.56
CA THR A 101 3.20 0.48 0.79
C THR A 101 2.17 -0.63 0.64
N SER A 102 0.91 -0.26 0.42
CA SER A 102 -0.19 -1.22 0.29
C SER A 102 -0.81 -1.21 -1.09
N LEU A 103 -0.78 -2.36 -1.76
CA LEU A 103 -1.60 -2.60 -2.95
C LEU A 103 -2.96 -3.15 -2.51
N ILE A 104 -4.03 -2.46 -2.88
CA ILE A 104 -5.39 -2.79 -2.46
C ILE A 104 -6.13 -3.45 -3.63
N HIS A 105 -6.54 -4.69 -3.42
CA HIS A 105 -7.34 -5.45 -4.38
C HIS A 105 -8.64 -5.92 -3.75
N ASP A 106 -9.70 -5.90 -4.52
CA ASP A 106 -11.00 -6.37 -4.06
C ASP A 106 -10.93 -7.88 -3.84
N MET A 107 -11.61 -8.36 -2.81
CA MET A 107 -11.63 -9.76 -2.43
C MET A 107 -13.06 -10.19 -2.11
N CYS A 108 -13.36 -11.47 -2.31
CA CYS A 108 -14.62 -12.05 -1.84
C CYS A 108 -14.74 -11.85 -0.31
N ILE A 109 -15.96 -11.56 0.16
CA ILE A 109 -16.27 -11.40 1.60
C ILE A 109 -15.94 -12.65 2.42
N ASN A 110 -16.01 -13.83 1.80
CA ASN A 110 -15.66 -15.11 2.43
C ASN A 110 -14.18 -15.47 2.25
N GLY A 111 -13.37 -14.59 1.66
CA GLY A 111 -11.93 -14.82 1.41
C GLY A 111 -11.63 -15.87 0.33
N CYS A 112 -12.63 -16.34 -0.43
CA CYS A 112 -12.44 -17.43 -1.38
C CYS A 112 -11.46 -17.11 -2.51
N LEU A 113 -11.50 -15.88 -3.03
CA LEU A 113 -10.61 -15.39 -4.09
C LEU A 113 -10.46 -13.88 -4.04
N ALA A 114 -9.36 -13.39 -4.59
CA ALA A 114 -9.14 -11.98 -4.91
C ALA A 114 -9.52 -11.71 -6.38
N PHE A 115 -10.18 -10.59 -6.64
CA PHE A 115 -10.60 -10.16 -7.97
C PHE A 115 -9.43 -9.48 -8.71
N THR A 116 -8.44 -10.28 -9.10
CA THR A 116 -7.19 -9.86 -9.74
C THR A 116 -6.87 -10.71 -10.97
N GLY A 117 -5.98 -10.22 -11.84
CA GLY A 117 -5.57 -10.95 -13.04
C GLY A 117 -6.78 -11.38 -13.90
N PRO A 118 -6.89 -12.66 -14.30
CA PRO A 118 -8.05 -13.19 -15.02
C PRO A 118 -9.40 -12.94 -14.34
N PHE A 119 -9.44 -12.77 -13.02
CA PHE A 119 -10.66 -12.52 -12.25
C PHE A 119 -11.00 -11.04 -12.07
N ALA A 120 -10.17 -10.11 -12.58
CA ALA A 120 -10.34 -8.68 -12.35
C ALA A 120 -11.68 -8.12 -12.86
N GLY A 121 -12.23 -8.72 -13.91
CA GLY A 121 -13.52 -8.32 -14.50
C GLY A 121 -14.76 -8.93 -13.83
N LEU A 122 -14.60 -9.85 -12.88
CA LEU A 122 -15.74 -10.53 -12.26
C LEU A 122 -16.44 -9.65 -11.23
N GLU A 123 -17.76 -9.77 -11.18
CA GLU A 123 -18.63 -9.07 -10.21
C GLU A 123 -19.17 -10.00 -9.11
N ALA A 124 -18.95 -11.31 -9.24
CA ALA A 124 -19.32 -12.31 -8.25
C ALA A 124 -18.21 -13.37 -8.12
N CYS A 125 -18.11 -13.97 -6.93
CA CYS A 125 -17.13 -15.01 -6.66
C CYS A 125 -17.50 -16.31 -7.38
N LEU A 126 -16.57 -16.89 -8.15
CA LEU A 126 -16.78 -18.18 -8.82
C LEU A 126 -16.89 -19.36 -7.85
N THR A 127 -16.38 -19.23 -6.63
CA THR A 127 -16.39 -20.29 -5.62
C THR A 127 -17.68 -20.34 -4.83
N CYS A 128 -18.17 -19.19 -4.35
CA CYS A 128 -19.33 -19.14 -3.44
C CYS A 128 -20.49 -18.27 -3.94
N GLY A 129 -20.39 -17.66 -5.13
CA GLY A 129 -21.45 -16.85 -5.73
C GLY A 129 -21.68 -15.47 -5.09
N GLU A 130 -20.98 -15.14 -3.99
CA GLU A 130 -21.16 -13.86 -3.32
C GLU A 130 -20.78 -12.68 -4.23
N PRO A 131 -21.57 -11.59 -4.23
CA PRO A 131 -21.24 -10.41 -5.01
C PRO A 131 -19.98 -9.75 -4.47
N ARG A 132 -19.18 -9.20 -5.39
CA ARG A 132 -17.98 -8.40 -5.12
C ARG A 132 -18.32 -7.07 -4.45
N TYR A 133 -19.39 -6.42 -4.90
CA TYR A 133 -19.76 -5.07 -4.49
C TYR A 133 -20.96 -5.05 -3.54
N GLU A 134 -21.03 -4.00 -2.71
CA GLU A 134 -22.17 -3.71 -1.83
C GLU A 134 -23.43 -3.43 -2.65
N GLN A 135 -24.44 -4.30 -2.52
CA GLN A 135 -25.64 -4.26 -3.37
C GLN A 135 -26.51 -3.03 -3.13
N ILE A 136 -26.63 -2.55 -1.89
CA ILE A 136 -27.42 -1.34 -1.55
C ILE A 136 -26.80 -0.10 -2.20
N THR A 137 -25.49 0.09 -2.05
CA THR A 137 -24.77 1.22 -2.66
C THR A 137 -24.81 1.15 -4.18
N PHE A 138 -24.66 -0.05 -4.75
CA PHE A 138 -24.75 -0.26 -6.18
C PHE A 138 -26.15 0.08 -6.70
N ALA A 139 -27.22 -0.40 -6.06
CA ALA A 139 -28.60 -0.10 -6.43
C ALA A 139 -28.96 1.38 -6.27
N ASN A 140 -28.62 1.99 -5.14
CA ASN A 140 -28.93 3.40 -4.85
C ASN A 140 -28.20 4.40 -5.78
N SER A 141 -27.15 3.94 -6.46
CA SER A 141 -26.38 4.75 -7.40
C SER A 141 -26.66 4.41 -8.86
N ASP A 142 -27.71 3.65 -9.16
CA ASP A 142 -28.03 3.15 -10.50
C ASP A 142 -26.82 2.43 -11.15
N GLY A 143 -26.07 1.68 -10.35
CA GLY A 143 -24.89 0.93 -10.78
C GLY A 143 -23.60 1.75 -10.94
N ARG A 144 -23.60 3.04 -10.59
CA ARG A 144 -22.43 3.93 -10.78
C ARG A 144 -21.37 3.76 -9.70
N ILE A 145 -21.77 3.49 -8.45
CA ILE A 145 -20.86 3.36 -7.32
C ILE A 145 -20.61 1.88 -7.03
N LYS A 146 -19.38 1.43 -7.34
CA LYS A 146 -18.90 0.08 -7.06
C LYS A 146 -18.01 0.08 -5.83
N LYS A 147 -18.61 -0.17 -4.66
CA LYS A 147 -17.88 -0.31 -3.38
C LYS A 147 -17.66 -1.79 -3.09
N ALA A 148 -16.40 -2.23 -3.09
CA ALA A 148 -16.05 -3.61 -2.77
C ALA A 148 -16.46 -3.96 -1.33
N ARG A 149 -16.99 -5.17 -1.13
CA ARG A 149 -17.40 -5.65 0.21
C ARG A 149 -16.22 -6.02 1.09
N GLN A 150 -15.11 -6.43 0.49
CA GLN A 150 -13.87 -6.75 1.17
C GLN A 150 -12.69 -6.44 0.25
N VAL A 151 -11.56 -6.10 0.84
CA VAL A 151 -10.30 -5.87 0.14
C VAL A 151 -9.18 -6.68 0.80
N PHE A 152 -8.16 -6.99 0.02
CA PHE A 152 -6.91 -7.59 0.45
C PHE A 152 -5.77 -6.59 0.26
N HIS A 153 -4.87 -6.54 1.24
CA HIS A 153 -3.71 -5.66 1.24
C HIS A 153 -2.46 -6.49 0.93
N THR A 154 -1.81 -6.21 -0.20
CA THR A 154 -0.53 -6.83 -0.55
C THR A 154 0.59 -5.84 -0.27
N MET A 155 1.52 -6.20 0.63
CA MET A 155 2.74 -5.41 0.87
C MET A 155 3.83 -5.88 -0.11
N PRO A 156 4.17 -5.11 -1.16
CA PRO A 156 5.20 -5.54 -2.09
C PRO A 156 6.57 -5.54 -1.39
N ILE A 157 7.36 -6.57 -1.66
CA ILE A 157 8.69 -6.73 -1.06
C ILE A 157 9.72 -5.75 -1.66
N GLY A 158 9.55 -5.36 -2.93
CA GLY A 158 10.49 -4.50 -3.66
C GLY A 158 10.80 -3.18 -2.94
N PRO A 159 9.80 -2.34 -2.61
CA PRO A 159 10.08 -1.06 -1.95
C PRO A 159 10.67 -1.23 -0.55
N GLN A 160 10.32 -2.30 0.17
CA GLN A 160 10.90 -2.63 1.48
C GLN A 160 12.39 -2.99 1.35
N LEU A 161 12.76 -3.80 0.36
CA LEU A 161 14.16 -4.11 0.08
C LEU A 161 14.94 -2.85 -0.27
N GLN A 162 14.37 -1.96 -1.09
CA GLN A 162 15.03 -0.68 -1.39
C GLN A 162 15.29 0.14 -0.13
N ALA A 163 14.31 0.26 0.76
CA ALA A 163 14.46 0.96 2.04
C ALA A 163 15.53 0.33 2.93
N LEU A 164 15.60 -1.00 3.00
CA LEU A 164 16.63 -1.71 3.77
C LEU A 164 18.04 -1.49 3.21
N TRP A 165 18.19 -1.42 1.89
CA TRP A 165 19.48 -1.17 1.24
C TRP A 165 19.90 0.31 1.26
N HIS A 166 19.01 1.20 1.68
CA HIS A 166 19.22 2.65 1.66
C HIS A 166 20.11 3.14 2.81
N HIS A 167 20.07 2.47 3.97
CA HIS A 167 20.87 2.84 5.13
C HIS A 167 22.16 1.99 5.19
N PRO A 168 23.36 2.59 5.36
CA PRO A 168 24.63 1.85 5.31
C PRO A 168 24.70 0.65 6.26
N GLU A 169 24.19 0.79 7.49
CA GLU A 169 24.17 -0.31 8.47
C GLU A 169 23.25 -1.45 8.03
N SER A 170 22.06 -1.12 7.53
CA SER A 170 21.08 -2.10 7.07
C SER A 170 21.54 -2.78 5.79
N ALA A 171 22.18 -2.03 4.88
CA ALA A 171 22.82 -2.56 3.68
C ALA A 171 23.98 -3.50 4.02
N ALA A 172 24.83 -3.16 5.00
CA ALA A 172 25.88 -4.04 5.47
C ALA A 172 25.32 -5.36 6.05
N ARG A 173 24.24 -5.28 6.82
CA ARG A 173 23.51 -6.47 7.32
C ARG A 173 22.88 -7.29 6.19
N ALA A 174 22.38 -6.64 5.14
CA ALA A 174 21.80 -7.33 3.99
C ALA A 174 22.83 -8.13 3.16
N ARG A 175 24.12 -7.75 3.21
CA ARG A 175 25.25 -8.45 2.57
C ARG A 175 25.78 -9.65 3.36
N TYR A 176 25.05 -10.15 4.36
CA TYR A 176 25.54 -11.24 5.22
C TYR A 176 25.89 -12.55 4.47
N LEU A 177 25.36 -12.75 3.25
CA LEU A 177 25.70 -13.89 2.38
C LEU A 177 26.91 -13.64 1.47
N ASP A 178 27.31 -12.38 1.25
CA ASP A 178 28.47 -12.03 0.40
C ASP A 178 29.80 -12.28 1.14
N ALA A 179 29.74 -12.45 2.46
CA ALA A 179 30.88 -12.73 3.32
C ALA A 179 31.20 -14.24 3.49
N ARG A 180 30.62 -15.11 2.64
CA ARG A 180 30.86 -16.57 2.63
C ARG A 180 31.78 -17.01 1.52
#